data_AF-A0A925P924-F1
#
_entry.id   AF-A0A925P924-F1
#
_cell.length_a   1.000
_cell.length_b   1.000
_cell.length_c   1.000
_cell.angle_alpha   90.00
_cell.angle_beta   90.00
_cell.angle_gamma   90.00
#
_symmetry.space_group_name_H-M   'P 1'
#
loop_
_entity.id
_entity.type
_entity.pdbx_description
1 polymer ?
#
loop_
_entity_poly.entity_id
_entity_poly.type
_entity_poly.pdbx_seq_one_letter_code
_entity_poly.pdbx_strand_id
1 'polypeptide(L)'
;MSTPAAEPANLMEAVVSLAKRRGFVFQSSEIYGGLNGFFDYGPLGVELKKNIRDCWWSDMVRRRDDVVGIETSIIMHPKVWEASGHVAGFSDPLVDCKVSKNRYRADQLFFSPVVVTGADGVAQTIGYVSALESEKTTEDLQAAAEQLKRKKAVQGTLAAVQPRDFTEAKPEEIGQIPSPATGNPDLTPPRAFNMMFQTNVGAMTDASSVAYLRPETAQGMFVDFKNVVDTGRVKL
;
A
#
# COMPACT_ATOMS: atom_id res chain seq x y z
N MET A 1 24.77 29.85 -19.87
CA MET A 1 24.50 28.45 -19.48
C MET A 1 24.24 28.46 -17.99
N SER A 2 23.01 28.19 -17.55
CA SER A 2 22.69 28.15 -16.13
C SER A 2 23.33 26.91 -15.52
N THR A 3 24.13 27.10 -14.47
CA THR A 3 24.68 26.02 -13.67
C THR A 3 23.54 25.10 -13.21
N PRO A 4 23.64 23.76 -13.35
CA PRO A 4 22.63 22.88 -12.78
C PRO A 4 22.59 23.11 -11.27
N ALA A 5 21.40 23.43 -10.75
CA ALA A 5 21.21 23.55 -9.32
C ALA A 5 21.57 22.20 -8.67
N ALA A 6 22.28 22.24 -7.55
CA ALA A 6 22.57 21.05 -6.77
C ALA A 6 21.26 20.30 -6.47
N GLU A 7 21.25 18.98 -6.67
CA GLU A 7 20.07 18.18 -6.31
C GLU A 7 19.76 18.40 -4.83
N PRO A 8 18.51 18.74 -4.49
CA PRO A 8 18.13 18.91 -3.09
C PRO A 8 18.36 17.59 -2.35
N ALA A 9 18.88 17.68 -1.12
CA ALA A 9 19.19 16.53 -0.26
C ALA A 9 17.99 15.58 -0.03
N ASN A 10 16.76 16.04 -0.30
CA ASN A 10 15.57 15.21 -0.40
C ASN A 10 14.70 15.65 -1.59
N LEU A 11 14.91 15.01 -2.75
CA LEU A 11 14.20 15.32 -4.00
C LEU A 11 12.68 15.18 -3.85
N MET A 12 12.21 14.15 -3.14
CA MET A 12 10.78 13.92 -2.96
C MET A 12 10.11 15.05 -2.17
N GLU A 13 10.71 15.50 -1.07
CA GLU A 13 10.22 16.65 -0.31
C GLU A 13 10.18 17.94 -1.14
N ALA A 14 11.22 18.15 -1.97
CA ALA A 14 11.27 19.30 -2.86
C ALA A 14 10.13 19.27 -3.90
N VAL A 15 9.84 18.09 -4.47
CA VAL A 15 8.73 17.89 -5.43
C VAL A 15 7.38 18.12 -4.76
N VAL A 16 7.13 17.52 -3.59
CA VAL A 16 5.89 17.70 -2.82
C VAL A 16 5.67 19.18 -2.46
N SER A 17 6.72 19.86 -2.00
CA SER A 17 6.69 21.29 -1.68
C SER A 17 6.37 22.15 -2.90
N LEU A 18 6.98 21.86 -4.05
CA LEU A 18 6.69 22.56 -5.31
C LEU A 18 5.26 22.30 -5.79
N ALA A 19 4.80 21.06 -5.77
CA ALA A 19 3.47 20.66 -6.22
C ALA A 19 2.38 21.40 -5.41
N LYS A 20 2.54 21.47 -4.08
CA LYS A 20 1.64 22.23 -3.22
C LYS A 20 1.71 23.73 -3.49
N ARG A 21 2.91 24.32 -3.46
CA ARG A 21 3.10 25.77 -3.63
C ARG A 21 2.65 26.30 -5.00
N ARG A 22 2.70 25.47 -6.04
CA ARG A 22 2.30 25.84 -7.41
C ARG A 22 0.86 25.45 -7.77
N GLY A 23 0.13 24.80 -6.87
CA GLY A 23 -1.27 24.45 -7.12
C GLY A 23 -1.46 23.25 -8.04
N PHE A 24 -0.59 22.24 -7.91
CA PHE A 24 -0.77 20.94 -8.57
C PHE A 24 -1.58 19.97 -7.69
N VAL A 25 -1.13 19.71 -6.47
CA VAL A 25 -1.74 18.72 -5.57
C VAL A 25 -1.79 19.26 -4.14
N PHE A 26 -2.91 19.05 -3.46
CA PHE A 26 -3.14 19.41 -2.07
C PHE A 26 -3.55 18.19 -1.24
N GLN A 27 -3.28 18.24 0.06
CA GLN A 27 -3.86 17.27 0.99
C GLN A 27 -5.38 17.50 1.04
N SER A 28 -6.17 16.47 0.73
CA SER A 28 -7.63 16.58 0.81
C SER A 28 -8.05 16.95 2.23
N SER A 29 -8.98 17.88 2.36
CA SER A 29 -9.52 18.35 3.66
C SER A 29 -8.46 18.90 4.62
N GLU A 30 -7.40 19.53 4.10
CA GLU A 30 -6.25 20.03 4.88
C GLU A 30 -6.65 20.90 6.09
N ILE A 31 -7.64 21.79 5.94
CA ILE A 31 -8.12 22.67 7.02
C ILE A 31 -8.75 21.91 8.20
N TYR A 32 -9.12 20.64 8.00
CA TYR A 32 -9.67 19.75 9.02
C TYR A 32 -8.65 18.69 9.50
N GLY A 33 -7.37 18.87 9.20
CA GLY A 33 -6.30 17.94 9.57
C GLY A 33 -5.92 16.93 8.48
N GLY A 34 -6.59 16.99 7.32
CA GLY A 34 -6.32 16.10 6.20
C GLY A 34 -6.90 14.69 6.33
N LEU A 35 -6.93 13.96 5.23
CA LEU A 35 -7.29 12.55 5.19
C LEU A 35 -6.22 11.75 4.44
N ASN A 36 -5.47 10.92 5.16
CA ASN A 36 -4.37 10.15 4.60
C ASN A 36 -4.82 9.30 3.40
N GLY A 37 -4.06 9.37 2.30
CA GLY A 37 -4.35 8.66 1.06
C GLY A 37 -5.30 9.39 0.10
N PHE A 38 -5.85 10.55 0.50
CA PHE A 38 -6.75 11.35 -0.35
C PHE A 38 -6.14 12.72 -0.65
N PHE A 39 -6.17 13.11 -1.92
CA PHE A 39 -5.56 14.34 -2.42
C PHE A 39 -6.45 15.05 -3.43
N ASP A 40 -6.39 16.37 -3.43
CA ASP A 40 -7.12 17.22 -4.37
C ASP A 40 -6.18 17.81 -5.42
N TYR A 41 -6.63 17.87 -6.67
CA TYR A 41 -5.88 18.53 -7.75
C TYR A 41 -6.19 20.02 -7.78
N GLY A 42 -5.16 20.87 -7.68
CA GLY A 42 -5.29 22.31 -7.83
C GLY A 42 -5.41 22.76 -9.30
N PRO A 43 -5.46 24.07 -9.58
CA PRO A 43 -5.70 24.60 -10.92
C PRO A 43 -4.75 24.06 -11.99
N LEU A 44 -3.43 24.03 -11.71
CA LEU A 44 -2.45 23.49 -12.67
C LEU A 44 -2.48 21.95 -12.71
N GLY A 45 -2.80 21.32 -11.59
CA GLY A 45 -2.90 19.87 -11.50
C GLY A 45 -4.05 19.29 -12.32
N VAL A 46 -5.20 19.94 -12.32
CA VAL A 46 -6.36 19.55 -13.12
C VAL A 46 -6.05 19.63 -14.61
N GLU A 47 -5.44 20.72 -15.07
CA GLU A 47 -5.04 20.87 -16.47
C GLU A 47 -4.00 19.83 -16.89
N LEU A 48 -2.97 19.61 -16.05
CA LEU A 48 -1.97 18.58 -16.32
C LEU A 48 -2.61 17.19 -16.41
N LYS A 49 -3.45 16.82 -15.44
CA LYS A 49 -4.15 15.53 -15.40
C LYS A 49 -5.04 15.35 -16.63
N LYS A 50 -5.78 16.39 -17.02
CA LYS A 50 -6.62 16.39 -18.23
C LYS A 50 -5.77 16.18 -19.48
N ASN A 51 -4.68 16.90 -19.64
CA ASN A 51 -3.80 16.78 -20.82
C ASN A 51 -3.19 15.38 -20.94
N ILE A 52 -2.77 14.79 -19.82
CA ILE A 52 -2.26 13.40 -19.80
C ILE A 52 -3.37 12.42 -20.22
N ARG A 53 -4.57 12.55 -19.67
CA ARG A 53 -5.71 11.69 -20.01
C ARG A 53 -6.10 11.82 -21.48
N ASP A 54 -6.16 13.04 -22.01
CA ASP A 54 -6.56 13.31 -23.38
C ASP A 54 -5.51 12.77 -24.37
N CYS A 55 -4.21 12.88 -24.04
CA CYS A 55 -3.11 12.27 -24.78
C CYS A 55 -3.24 10.75 -24.82
N TRP A 56 -3.40 10.11 -23.65
CA TRP A 56 -3.57 8.66 -23.55
C TRP A 56 -4.80 8.17 -24.33
N TRP A 57 -5.93 8.87 -24.23
CA TRP A 57 -7.16 8.52 -24.95
C TRP A 57 -6.97 8.63 -26.47
N SER A 58 -6.28 9.67 -26.92
CA SER A 58 -5.97 9.84 -28.34
C SER A 58 -5.13 8.67 -28.86
N ASP A 59 -4.09 8.27 -28.14
CA ASP A 59 -3.18 7.22 -28.57
C ASP A 59 -3.78 5.81 -28.45
N MET A 60 -4.51 5.52 -27.37
CA MET A 60 -5.03 4.18 -27.11
C MET A 60 -6.39 3.91 -27.75
N VAL A 61 -7.24 4.93 -27.90
CA VAL A 61 -8.62 4.74 -28.37
C VAL A 61 -8.83 5.36 -29.74
N ARG A 62 -8.43 6.63 -29.97
CA ARG A 62 -8.74 7.30 -31.26
C ARG A 62 -7.87 6.85 -32.42
N ARG A 63 -6.60 6.52 -32.14
CA ARG A 63 -5.62 6.13 -33.17
C ARG A 63 -5.61 4.63 -33.47
N ARG A 64 -6.47 3.86 -32.82
CA ARG A 64 -6.55 2.40 -32.91
C ARG A 64 -7.97 1.99 -33.30
N ASP A 65 -8.07 1.05 -34.24
CA ASP A 65 -9.37 0.55 -34.72
C ASP A 65 -9.87 -0.66 -33.91
N ASP A 66 -9.08 -1.12 -32.93
CA ASP A 66 -9.32 -2.35 -32.15
C ASP A 66 -9.58 -2.08 -30.66
N VAL A 67 -9.75 -0.82 -30.27
CA VAL A 67 -10.06 -0.40 -28.89
C VAL A 67 -11.26 0.53 -28.91
N VAL A 68 -12.26 0.25 -28.07
CA VAL A 68 -13.48 1.06 -27.93
C VAL A 68 -13.57 1.68 -26.54
N GLY A 69 -14.12 2.89 -26.46
CA GLY A 69 -14.34 3.59 -25.21
C GLY A 69 -15.68 3.23 -24.55
N ILE A 70 -15.66 3.02 -23.23
CA ILE A 70 -16.87 2.87 -22.40
C ILE A 70 -16.63 3.56 -21.05
N GLU A 71 -17.68 4.11 -20.46
CA GLU A 71 -17.67 4.64 -19.10
C GLU A 71 -18.71 3.90 -18.26
N THR A 72 -18.27 3.32 -17.14
CA THR A 72 -19.11 2.49 -16.26
C THR A 72 -19.21 3.12 -14.88
N SER A 73 -20.26 2.75 -14.12
CA SER A 73 -20.48 3.25 -12.77
C SER A 73 -19.37 2.83 -11.80
N ILE A 74 -19.15 3.64 -10.75
CA ILE A 74 -18.22 3.32 -9.67
C ILE A 74 -18.79 2.25 -8.75
N ILE A 75 -20.09 2.35 -8.45
CA ILE A 75 -20.82 1.38 -7.64
C ILE A 75 -21.46 0.37 -8.60
N MET A 76 -21.18 -0.91 -8.36
CA MET A 76 -21.69 -2.03 -9.14
C MET A 76 -22.36 -3.05 -8.23
N HIS A 77 -23.20 -3.91 -8.81
CA HIS A 77 -23.89 -4.96 -8.08
C HIS A 77 -22.87 -5.89 -7.36
N PRO A 78 -23.06 -6.24 -6.06
CA PRO A 78 -22.07 -6.98 -5.26
C PRO A 78 -21.63 -8.31 -5.89
N LYS A 79 -22.56 -9.05 -6.51
CA LYS A 79 -22.27 -10.29 -7.25
C LYS A 79 -21.17 -10.17 -8.32
N VAL A 80 -20.92 -8.98 -8.88
CA VAL A 80 -19.81 -8.78 -9.82
C VAL A 80 -18.47 -8.98 -9.11
N TRP A 81 -18.35 -8.50 -7.88
CA TRP A 81 -17.14 -8.61 -7.06
C TRP A 81 -16.99 -10.00 -6.43
N GLU A 82 -18.10 -10.69 -6.18
CA GLU A 82 -18.10 -12.10 -5.79
C GLU A 82 -17.61 -12.98 -6.96
N ALA A 83 -18.20 -12.80 -8.15
CA ALA A 83 -17.88 -13.61 -9.34
C ALA A 83 -16.44 -13.40 -9.82
N SER A 84 -15.90 -12.19 -9.68
CA SER A 84 -14.49 -11.89 -9.98
C SER A 84 -13.51 -12.30 -8.88
N GLY A 85 -14.01 -12.76 -7.72
CA GLY A 85 -13.18 -13.21 -6.60
C GLY A 85 -12.68 -12.09 -5.68
N HIS A 86 -12.99 -10.82 -5.96
CA HIS A 86 -12.53 -9.68 -5.15
C HIS A 86 -13.05 -9.73 -3.70
N VAL A 87 -14.29 -10.18 -3.48
CA VAL A 87 -14.83 -10.31 -2.12
C VAL A 87 -14.02 -11.29 -1.28
N ALA A 88 -13.54 -12.39 -1.89
CA ALA A 88 -12.81 -13.44 -1.18
C ALA A 88 -11.28 -13.25 -1.18
N GLY A 89 -10.72 -12.66 -2.25
CA GLY A 89 -9.27 -12.63 -2.50
C GLY A 89 -8.63 -11.26 -2.55
N PHE A 90 -9.41 -10.16 -2.60
CA PHE A 90 -8.84 -8.80 -2.60
C PHE A 90 -8.55 -8.33 -1.17
N SER A 91 -7.59 -8.99 -0.54
CA SER A 91 -7.21 -8.73 0.85
C SER A 91 -5.72 -8.58 1.02
N ASP A 92 -5.32 -7.57 1.79
CA ASP A 92 -3.95 -7.45 2.27
C ASP A 92 -3.83 -8.16 3.64
N PRO A 93 -2.68 -8.80 3.94
CA PRO A 93 -2.43 -9.35 5.26
C PRO A 93 -2.13 -8.20 6.23
N LEU A 94 -2.99 -7.98 7.22
CA LEU A 94 -2.81 -6.93 8.23
C LEU A 94 -2.40 -7.50 9.58
N VAL A 95 -1.57 -6.72 10.28
CA VAL A 95 -1.14 -6.93 11.66
C VAL A 95 -1.43 -5.66 12.45
N ASP A 96 -2.02 -5.83 13.65
CA ASP A 96 -2.32 -4.73 14.55
C ASP A 96 -1.32 -4.74 15.72
N CYS A 97 -0.85 -3.55 16.12
CA CYS A 97 -0.18 -3.38 17.41
C CYS A 97 -1.21 -3.14 18.51
N LYS A 98 -1.27 -4.02 19.51
CA LYS A 98 -2.26 -3.98 20.59
C LYS A 98 -2.19 -2.70 21.43
N VAL A 99 -1.00 -2.10 21.54
CA VAL A 99 -0.72 -0.92 22.36
C VAL A 99 -0.91 0.38 21.56
N SER A 100 -0.18 0.55 20.45
CA SER A 100 -0.25 1.78 19.64
C SER A 100 -1.50 1.91 18.78
N LYS A 101 -2.23 0.81 18.56
CA LYS A 101 -3.36 0.70 17.63
C LYS A 101 -3.01 0.96 16.16
N ASN A 102 -1.72 1.09 15.84
CA ASN A 102 -1.25 1.16 14.48
C ASN A 102 -1.48 -0.18 13.77
N ARG A 103 -1.78 -0.08 12.48
CA ARG A 103 -1.97 -1.22 11.58
C ARG A 103 -0.83 -1.23 10.58
N TYR A 104 -0.27 -2.41 10.36
CA TYR A 104 0.81 -2.64 9.43
C TYR A 104 0.37 -3.69 8.43
N ARG A 105 0.80 -3.51 7.18
CA ARG A 105 0.79 -4.57 6.19
C ARG A 105 1.87 -5.59 6.54
N ALA A 106 1.49 -6.84 6.71
CA ALA A 106 2.39 -7.91 7.14
C ALA A 106 3.48 -8.18 6.09
N ASP A 107 3.14 -8.03 4.81
CA ASP A 107 4.06 -8.14 3.67
C ASP A 107 5.05 -6.96 3.57
N GLN A 108 4.76 -5.84 4.24
CA GLN A 108 5.63 -4.67 4.32
C GLN A 108 6.30 -4.50 5.69
N LEU A 109 6.08 -5.46 6.59
CA LEU A 109 6.69 -5.49 7.92
C LEU A 109 7.75 -6.58 7.92
N PHE A 110 9.02 -6.17 7.93
CA PHE A 110 10.12 -7.11 7.95
C PHE A 110 10.60 -7.35 9.37
N PHE A 111 11.00 -8.57 9.65
CA PHE A 111 11.63 -8.95 10.91
C PHE A 111 12.86 -9.83 10.68
N SER A 112 13.79 -9.79 11.62
CA SER A 112 14.95 -10.69 11.61
C SER A 112 15.25 -11.17 13.02
N PRO A 113 15.60 -12.46 13.21
CA PRO A 113 16.25 -12.90 14.43
C PRO A 113 17.60 -12.21 14.57
N VAL A 114 17.95 -11.83 15.79
CA VAL A 114 19.26 -11.27 16.15
C VAL A 114 20.11 -12.41 16.69
N VAL A 115 21.03 -12.91 15.88
CA VAL A 115 21.90 -14.04 16.21
C VAL A 115 23.30 -13.54 16.55
N VAL A 116 23.79 -13.86 17.74
CA VAL A 116 25.15 -13.51 18.19
C VAL A 116 25.94 -14.80 18.41
N THR A 117 27.15 -14.85 17.86
CA THR A 117 28.09 -15.96 18.07
C THR A 117 29.02 -15.59 19.22
N GLY A 118 28.99 -16.38 20.30
CA GLY A 118 29.84 -16.20 21.47
C GLY A 118 31.30 -16.56 21.21
N ALA A 119 32.16 -16.34 22.21
CA ALA A 119 33.58 -16.72 22.14
C ALA A 119 33.80 -18.25 22.11
N ASP A 120 32.77 -19.00 22.52
CA ASP A 120 32.66 -20.46 22.44
C ASP A 120 32.29 -20.97 21.03
N GLY A 121 32.05 -20.07 20.07
CA GLY A 121 31.66 -20.41 18.70
C GLY A 121 30.19 -20.82 18.56
N VAL A 122 29.38 -20.73 19.63
CA VAL A 122 27.96 -21.11 19.59
C VAL A 122 27.10 -19.90 19.20
N ALA A 123 26.27 -20.09 18.19
CA ALA A 123 25.31 -19.08 17.75
C ALA A 123 24.04 -19.14 18.60
N GLN A 124 23.64 -18.01 19.19
CA GLN A 124 22.43 -17.88 20.00
C GLN A 124 21.55 -16.72 19.52
N THR A 125 20.24 -16.95 19.47
CA THR A 125 19.26 -15.90 19.17
C THR A 125 18.96 -15.11 20.45
N ILE A 126 19.30 -13.82 20.45
CA ILE A 126 19.11 -12.95 21.61
C ILE A 126 17.78 -12.18 21.56
N GLY A 127 17.06 -12.23 20.45
CA GLY A 127 15.75 -11.59 20.27
C GLY A 127 15.43 -11.39 18.80
N TYR A 128 14.40 -10.59 18.53
CA TYR A 128 13.98 -10.20 17.19
C TYR A 128 13.97 -8.68 17.06
N VAL A 129 14.15 -8.21 15.83
CA VAL A 129 13.99 -6.80 15.44
C VAL A 129 13.03 -6.71 14.27
N SER A 130 12.35 -5.57 14.13
CA SER A 130 11.37 -5.31 13.09
C SER A 130 11.62 -3.95 12.44
N ALA A 131 11.36 -3.83 11.14
CA ALA A 131 11.39 -2.58 10.39
C ALA A 131 10.28 -2.57 9.34
N LEU A 132 9.81 -1.38 8.97
CA LEU A 132 8.92 -1.22 7.83
C LEU A 132 9.73 -1.24 6.54
N GLU A 133 9.11 -1.71 5.47
CA GLU A 133 9.70 -1.74 4.14
C GLU A 133 10.15 -0.32 3.71
N SER A 134 11.42 -0.23 3.36
CA SER A 134 12.09 0.94 2.82
C SER A 134 13.27 0.50 1.94
N GLU A 135 13.85 1.43 1.18
CA GLU A 135 15.10 1.19 0.45
C GLU A 135 16.27 0.77 1.37
N LYS A 136 16.14 1.02 2.69
CA LYS A 136 17.15 0.76 3.72
C LYS A 136 16.75 -0.31 4.72
N THR A 137 15.72 -1.12 4.42
CA THR A 137 15.18 -2.13 5.35
C THR A 137 16.27 -2.98 6.01
N THR A 138 17.24 -3.47 5.22
CA THR A 138 18.35 -4.29 5.74
C THR A 138 19.28 -3.50 6.67
N GLU A 139 19.59 -2.25 6.33
CA GLU A 139 20.43 -1.36 7.13
C GLU A 139 19.73 -1.01 8.46
N ASP A 140 18.43 -0.70 8.40
CA ASP A 140 17.61 -0.38 9.56
C ASP A 140 17.50 -1.56 10.52
N LEU A 141 17.28 -2.77 10.00
CA LEU A 141 17.26 -4.01 10.79
C LEU A 141 18.63 -4.31 11.40
N GLN A 142 19.72 -4.12 10.65
CA GLN A 142 21.08 -4.32 11.14
C GLN A 142 21.40 -3.34 12.27
N ALA A 143 21.06 -2.06 12.11
CA ALA A 143 21.24 -1.05 13.14
C ALA A 143 20.43 -1.36 14.41
N ALA A 144 19.18 -1.79 14.25
CA ALA A 144 18.33 -2.23 15.36
C ALA A 144 18.91 -3.46 16.08
N ALA A 145 19.48 -4.42 15.33
CA ALA A 145 20.11 -5.61 15.87
C ALA A 145 21.36 -5.27 16.70
N GLU A 146 22.19 -4.33 16.23
CA GLU A 146 23.32 -3.80 16.99
C GLU A 146 22.90 -3.10 18.28
N GLN A 147 21.85 -2.26 18.22
CA GLN A 147 21.31 -1.60 19.40
C GLN A 147 20.80 -2.61 20.43
N LEU A 148 20.11 -3.66 19.97
CA LEU A 148 19.59 -4.72 20.85
C LEU A 148 20.71 -5.50 21.53
N LYS A 149 21.79 -5.84 20.80
CA LYS A 149 22.99 -6.46 21.37
C LYS A 149 23.66 -5.58 22.42
N ARG A 150 23.82 -4.27 22.14
CA ARG A 150 24.38 -3.31 23.09
C ARG A 150 23.51 -3.21 24.36
N LYS A 151 22.19 -3.12 24.21
CA LYS A 151 21.24 -3.00 25.33
C LYS A 151 21.24 -4.25 26.22
N LYS A 152 21.44 -5.44 25.65
CA LYS A 152 21.55 -6.70 26.41
C LYS A 152 22.97 -7.01 26.89
N ALA A 153 23.95 -6.14 26.61
CA ALA A 153 25.36 -6.31 26.97
C ALA A 153 25.95 -7.67 26.56
N VAL A 154 25.51 -8.23 25.43
CA VAL A 154 25.97 -9.55 24.96
C VAL A 154 27.28 -9.43 24.20
N GLN A 155 28.29 -10.17 24.66
CA GLN A 155 29.60 -10.28 23.99
C GLN A 155 29.53 -11.29 22.83
N GLY A 156 30.28 -11.05 21.76
CA GLY A 156 30.33 -11.94 20.58
C GLY A 156 30.24 -11.19 19.25
N THR A 157 30.13 -11.91 18.15
CA THR A 157 29.99 -11.35 16.79
C THR A 157 28.53 -11.43 16.36
N LEU A 158 27.97 -10.31 15.88
CA LEU A 158 26.59 -10.28 15.36
C LEU A 158 26.59 -10.86 13.94
N ALA A 159 25.74 -11.84 13.68
CA ALA A 159 25.53 -12.34 12.31
C ALA A 159 24.75 -11.31 11.47
N ALA A 160 24.89 -11.39 10.14
CA ALA A 160 24.09 -10.58 9.24
C ALA A 160 22.60 -10.87 9.43
N VAL A 161 21.77 -9.82 9.52
CA VAL A 161 20.31 -9.97 9.58
C VAL A 161 19.79 -10.68 8.34
N GLN A 162 18.77 -11.51 8.52
CA GLN A 162 18.03 -12.14 7.42
C GLN A 162 16.58 -11.63 7.47
N PRO A 163 16.27 -10.55 6.73
CA PRO A 163 14.94 -10.00 6.69
C PRO A 163 13.97 -11.02 6.12
N ARG A 164 12.89 -11.28 6.86
CA ARG A 164 11.70 -12.02 6.39
C ARG A 164 10.50 -11.11 6.57
N ASP A 165 9.55 -11.14 5.64
CA ASP A 165 8.29 -10.45 5.86
C ASP A 165 7.45 -11.17 6.91
N PHE A 166 6.54 -10.44 7.56
CA PHE A 166 5.80 -10.94 8.71
C PHE A 166 4.76 -12.02 8.33
N THR A 167 4.47 -12.24 7.04
CA THR A 167 3.60 -13.34 6.62
C THR A 167 4.26 -14.71 6.82
N GLU A 168 5.60 -14.74 6.84
CA GLU A 168 6.40 -15.95 7.08
C GLU A 168 6.65 -16.24 8.57
N ALA A 169 6.16 -15.38 9.49
CA ALA A 169 6.38 -15.51 10.92
C ALA A 169 5.65 -16.75 11.48
N LYS A 170 6.40 -17.62 12.17
CA LYS A 170 5.84 -18.78 12.86
C LYS A 170 5.07 -18.32 14.12
N PRO A 171 4.04 -19.07 14.57
CA PRO A 171 3.27 -18.72 15.77
C PRO A 171 4.12 -18.46 17.03
N GLU A 172 5.24 -19.19 17.16
CA GLU A 172 6.19 -19.07 18.27
C GLU A 172 7.06 -17.80 18.20
N GLU A 173 7.25 -17.25 17.00
CA GLU A 173 8.06 -16.05 16.73
C GLU A 173 7.22 -14.78 16.91
N ILE A 174 5.93 -14.79 16.52
CA ILE A 174 5.03 -13.63 16.56
C ILE A 174 5.01 -12.95 17.94
N GLY A 175 4.99 -13.75 19.02
CA GLY A 175 5.00 -13.24 20.39
C GLY A 175 6.33 -12.62 20.86
N GLN A 176 7.35 -12.57 20.00
CA GLN A 176 8.68 -12.04 20.30
C GLN A 176 9.10 -10.92 19.36
N ILE A 177 8.43 -10.78 18.20
CA ILE A 177 8.75 -9.75 17.22
C ILE A 177 8.23 -8.39 17.73
N PRO A 178 9.10 -7.40 17.92
CA PRO A 178 8.68 -6.10 18.39
C PRO A 178 7.82 -5.37 17.36
N SER A 179 6.93 -4.50 17.81
CA SER A 179 6.22 -3.54 16.95
C SER A 179 7.14 -2.37 16.62
N PRO A 180 7.20 -1.89 15.35
CA PRO A 180 7.99 -0.71 14.98
C PRO A 180 7.64 0.55 15.78
N ALA A 181 6.40 0.68 16.25
CA ALA A 181 5.97 1.86 17.03
C ALA A 181 6.33 1.80 18.52
N THR A 182 6.39 0.61 19.12
CA THR A 182 6.58 0.47 20.58
C THR A 182 7.90 -0.17 20.98
N GLY A 183 8.55 -0.89 20.06
CA GLY A 183 9.74 -1.70 20.35
C GLY A 183 9.45 -2.93 21.22
N ASN A 184 8.18 -3.25 21.49
CA ASN A 184 7.73 -4.36 22.33
C ASN A 184 6.92 -5.37 21.51
N PRO A 185 6.86 -6.66 21.91
CA PRO A 185 6.18 -7.72 21.16
C PRO A 185 4.65 -7.68 21.30
N ASP A 186 4.07 -6.60 20.78
CA ASP A 186 2.65 -6.26 20.91
C ASP A 186 1.84 -6.57 19.63
N LEU A 187 2.43 -7.25 18.65
CA LEU A 187 1.82 -7.53 17.35
C LEU A 187 0.81 -8.70 17.43
N THR A 188 -0.29 -8.60 16.69
CA THR A 188 -1.22 -9.71 16.49
C THR A 188 -0.73 -10.65 15.37
N PRO A 189 -1.27 -11.87 15.28
CA PRO A 189 -1.12 -12.68 14.07
C PRO A 189 -1.67 -11.95 12.84
N PRO A 190 -1.12 -12.21 11.64
CA PRO A 190 -1.66 -11.68 10.39
C PRO A 190 -3.11 -12.11 10.18
N ARG A 191 -3.94 -11.20 9.69
CA ARG A 191 -5.31 -11.48 9.25
C ARG A 191 -5.56 -10.87 7.89
N ALA A 192 -6.32 -11.57 7.05
CA ALA A 192 -6.78 -11.00 5.79
C ALA A 192 -7.74 -9.83 6.07
N PHE A 193 -7.50 -8.69 5.45
CA PHE A 193 -8.40 -7.54 5.48
C PHE A 193 -8.81 -7.17 4.07
N ASN A 194 -10.11 -7.25 3.76
CA ASN A 194 -10.61 -6.87 2.45
C ASN A 194 -10.43 -5.36 2.24
N MET A 195 -9.77 -4.99 1.15
CA MET A 195 -9.41 -3.60 0.84
C MET A 195 -10.50 -2.83 0.10
N MET A 196 -11.61 -3.47 -0.27
CA MET A 196 -12.72 -2.80 -0.93
C MET A 196 -13.48 -1.89 0.03
N PHE A 197 -13.77 -0.68 -0.43
CA PHE A 197 -14.67 0.21 0.30
C PHE A 197 -16.12 -0.26 0.17
N GLN A 198 -16.64 -0.83 1.26
CA GLN A 198 -18.05 -1.21 1.36
C GLN A 198 -18.93 0.01 1.66
N THR A 199 -20.10 0.04 1.05
CA THR A 199 -21.17 1.01 1.29
C THR A 199 -22.53 0.31 1.28
N ASN A 200 -23.61 1.05 1.52
CA ASN A 200 -24.97 0.55 1.43
C ASN A 200 -25.78 1.40 0.45
N VAL A 201 -26.56 0.77 -0.42
CA VAL A 201 -27.42 1.41 -1.41
C VAL A 201 -28.88 1.21 -1.02
N GLY A 202 -29.60 2.32 -0.84
CA GLY A 202 -31.01 2.30 -0.43
C GLY A 202 -31.22 2.82 0.99
N ALA A 203 -32.48 2.81 1.44
CA ALA A 203 -32.87 3.38 2.73
C ALA A 203 -32.54 2.47 3.93
N MET A 204 -32.42 1.17 3.71
CA MET A 204 -32.11 0.20 4.76
C MET A 204 -30.63 -0.16 4.72
N THR A 205 -30.04 -0.36 5.90
CA THR A 205 -28.67 -0.86 6.09
C THR A 205 -28.74 -2.32 6.52
N ASP A 206 -29.07 -3.18 5.57
CA ASP A 206 -29.14 -4.62 5.76
C ASP A 206 -28.23 -5.34 4.75
N ALA A 207 -28.12 -6.66 4.87
CA ALA A 207 -27.26 -7.44 3.99
C ALA A 207 -27.62 -7.32 2.49
N SER A 208 -28.87 -6.94 2.16
CA SER A 208 -29.32 -6.78 0.78
C SER A 208 -28.95 -5.44 0.16
N SER A 209 -28.61 -4.43 0.97
CA SER A 209 -28.17 -3.12 0.49
C SER A 209 -26.66 -2.99 0.31
N VAL A 210 -25.88 -4.00 0.66
CA VAL A 210 -24.41 -3.96 0.55
C VAL A 210 -23.97 -3.75 -0.90
N ALA A 211 -23.10 -2.77 -1.11
CA ALA A 211 -22.43 -2.51 -2.36
C ALA A 211 -20.98 -2.09 -2.10
N TYR A 212 -20.18 -2.01 -3.18
CA TYR A 212 -18.77 -1.65 -3.08
C TYR A 212 -18.43 -0.54 -4.07
N LEU A 213 -17.52 0.35 -3.68
CA LEU A 213 -16.81 1.18 -4.66
C LEU A 213 -15.82 0.26 -5.39
N ARG A 214 -15.83 0.31 -6.72
CA ARG A 214 -14.97 -0.55 -7.53
C ARG A 214 -13.47 -0.39 -7.17
N PRO A 215 -12.74 -1.50 -6.95
CA PRO A 215 -11.28 -1.46 -6.78
C PRO A 215 -10.53 -1.29 -8.11
N GLU A 216 -11.20 -1.55 -9.24
CA GLU A 216 -10.65 -1.43 -10.60
C GLU A 216 -11.75 -1.09 -11.62
N THR A 217 -11.38 -0.75 -12.86
CA THR A 217 -12.35 -0.43 -13.93
C THR A 217 -12.71 -1.62 -14.84
N ALA A 218 -11.94 -2.71 -14.81
CA ALA A 218 -12.05 -3.81 -15.77
C ALA A 218 -13.39 -4.55 -15.72
N GLN A 219 -13.91 -4.80 -14.51
CA GLN A 219 -15.18 -5.52 -14.34
C GLN A 219 -16.35 -4.86 -15.08
N GLY A 220 -16.37 -3.53 -15.15
CA GLY A 220 -17.34 -2.78 -15.94
C GLY A 220 -17.31 -3.14 -17.43
N MET A 221 -16.12 -3.33 -17.99
CA MET A 221 -15.96 -3.73 -19.40
C MET A 221 -16.43 -5.16 -19.63
N PHE A 222 -16.19 -6.08 -18.68
CA PHE A 222 -16.60 -7.48 -18.80
C PHE A 222 -18.12 -7.65 -18.75
N VAL A 223 -18.80 -6.94 -17.84
CA VAL A 223 -20.27 -7.05 -17.73
C VAL A 223 -20.99 -6.50 -18.95
N ASP A 224 -20.43 -5.47 -19.60
CA ASP A 224 -20.98 -4.86 -20.81
C ASP A 224 -20.45 -5.46 -22.12
N PHE A 225 -19.62 -6.50 -22.07
CA PHE A 225 -19.00 -7.10 -23.26
C PHE A 225 -20.02 -7.44 -24.34
N LYS A 226 -21.15 -8.06 -23.97
CA LYS A 226 -22.21 -8.41 -24.93
C LYS A 226 -22.85 -7.16 -25.55
N ASN A 227 -23.15 -6.14 -24.75
CA ASN A 227 -23.74 -4.88 -25.22
C ASN A 227 -22.82 -4.18 -26.22
N VAL A 228 -21.52 -4.12 -25.92
CA VAL A 228 -20.50 -3.53 -26.80
C VAL A 228 -20.35 -4.32 -28.10
N VAL A 229 -20.27 -5.66 -28.04
CA VAL A 229 -20.14 -6.51 -29.24
C VAL A 229 -21.37 -6.41 -30.14
N ASP A 230 -22.57 -6.44 -29.55
CA ASP A 230 -23.82 -6.38 -30.29
C ASP A 230 -24.02 -5.02 -30.98
N THR A 231 -23.60 -3.92 -30.33
CA THR A 231 -23.75 -2.56 -30.87
C THR A 231 -22.61 -2.14 -31.81
N GLY A 232 -21.38 -2.61 -31.57
CA GLY A 232 -20.21 -2.26 -32.39
C GLY A 232 -20.19 -2.87 -33.78
N ARG A 233 -21.05 -3.88 -34.05
CA ARG A 233 -21.19 -4.52 -35.37
C ARG A 233 -22.27 -3.90 -36.27
N VAL A 234 -22.94 -2.83 -35.82
CA VAL A 234 -23.82 -2.06 -36.71
C VAL A 234 -22.93 -1.14 -37.54
N LYS A 235 -22.69 -1.48 -38.81
CA LYS A 235 -22.13 -0.53 -39.77
C LYS A 235 -23.04 0.71 -39.78
N LEU A 236 -22.52 1.85 -39.33
CA LEU A 236 -23.07 3.17 -39.67
C LEU A 236 -22.72 3.50 -41.12
#